data_AF-A0A535X1R1-F1
#
_entry.id   AF-A0A535X1R1-F1
#
_cell.length_a   1.000
_cell.length_b   1.000
_cell.length_c   1.000
_cell.angle_alpha   90.00
_cell.angle_beta   90.00
_cell.angle_gamma   90.00
#
_symmetry.space_group_name_H-M   'P 1'
#
loop_
_entity.id
_entity.type
_entity.pdbx_description
1 polymer ?
#
loop_
_entity_poly.entity_id
_entity_poly.type
_entity_poly.pdbx_seq_one_letter_code
_entity_poly.pdbx_strand_id
1 'polypeptide(L)' 'MAYELFDAELGVSLGTFESEDEALAAVRRLCRESAGSRAPLGLIADRHSVVATGDALVERANERTNAPTRERLSPA' A
#
# COMPACT_ATOMS: atom_id res chain seq x y z
N MET A 1 -2.49 -14.43 3.14
CA MET A 1 -3.51 -13.48 2.67
C MET A 1 -2.89 -12.76 1.50
N ALA A 2 -3.42 -12.89 0.29
CA ALA A 2 -2.78 -12.31 -0.89
C ALA A 2 -3.30 -10.89 -1.12
N TYR A 3 -2.41 -9.94 -1.40
CA TYR A 3 -2.74 -8.55 -1.64
C TYR A 3 -2.49 -8.21 -3.10
N GLU A 4 -3.48 -7.66 -3.78
CA GLU A 4 -3.40 -7.27 -5.19
C GLU A 4 -3.44 -5.75 -5.31
N LEU A 5 -2.44 -5.20 -6.00
CA LEU A 5 -2.41 -3.80 -6.37
C LEU A 5 -2.99 -3.64 -7.77
N PHE A 6 -3.97 -2.75 -7.91
CA PHE A 6 -4.72 -2.54 -9.13
C PHE A 6 -4.66 -1.08 -9.55
N ASP A 7 -4.53 -0.84 -10.86
CA ASP A 7 -4.72 0.48 -11.47
C ASP A 7 -6.16 0.57 -11.98
N ALA A 8 -6.98 1.42 -11.35
CA ALA A 8 -8.39 1.55 -11.69
C ALA A 8 -8.65 2.35 -12.98
N GLU A 9 -7.69 3.16 -13.43
CA GLU A 9 -7.82 3.93 -14.68
C GLU A 9 -7.57 3.01 -15.88
N LEU A 10 -6.54 2.16 -15.76
CA LEU A 10 -6.15 1.23 -16.81
C LEU A 10 -6.89 -0.11 -16.72
N GLY A 11 -7.51 -0.41 -15.58
CA GLY A 11 -8.21 -1.67 -15.34
C GLY A 11 -7.27 -2.88 -15.26
N VAL A 12 -6.04 -2.69 -14.79
CA VAL A 12 -4.99 -3.73 -14.79
C VAL A 12 -4.44 -4.01 -13.41
N SER A 13 -4.07 -5.27 -13.19
CA SER A 13 -3.30 -5.69 -12.01
C SER A 13 -1.85 -5.27 -12.18
N LEU A 14 -1.31 -4.57 -11.20
CA LEU A 14 0.09 -4.11 -11.14
C LEU A 14 0.98 -5.11 -10.39
N GLY A 15 0.39 -6.04 -9.65
CA GLY A 15 1.12 -7.10 -8.95
C GLY A 15 0.36 -7.68 -7.76
N THR A 16 0.80 -8.85 -7.33
CA THR A 16 0.31 -9.54 -6.13
C THR A 16 1.43 -9.71 -5.10
N PHE A 17 1.11 -9.51 -3.83
CA PHE A 17 2.03 -9.50 -2.70
C PHE A 17 1.55 -10.44 -1.61
N GLU A 18 2.48 -10.98 -0.82
CA GLU A 18 2.16 -11.94 0.23
C GLU A 18 1.74 -11.25 1.54
N SER A 19 1.98 -9.94 1.66
CA SER A 19 1.64 -9.13 2.83
C SER A 19 1.17 -7.70 2.46
N GLU A 20 0.41 -7.09 3.36
CA GLU A 20 -0.03 -5.68 3.24
C GLU A 20 1.19 -4.75 3.20
N ASP A 21 2.20 -5.02 4.02
CA ASP A 21 3.39 -4.17 4.14
C ASP A 21 4.22 -4.13 2.84
N GLU A 22 4.33 -5.27 2.14
CA GLU A 22 4.95 -5.34 0.80
C GLU A 22 4.14 -4.59 -0.25
N ALA A 23 2.82 -4.76 -0.25
CA ALA A 23 1.95 -4.05 -1.19
C ALA A 23 2.02 -2.53 -0.98
N LEU A 24 1.99 -2.07 0.28
CA LEU A 24 2.17 -0.65 0.61
C LEU A 24 3.58 -0.16 0.23
N ALA A 25 4.61 -1.00 0.29
CA ALA A 25 5.94 -0.66 -0.21
C ALA A 25 5.97 -0.44 -1.73
N ALA A 26 5.25 -1.27 -2.48
CA ALA A 26 5.09 -1.10 -3.92
C ALA A 26 4.33 0.18 -4.27
N VAL A 27 3.25 0.51 -3.54
CA VAL A 27 2.53 1.79 -3.68
C VAL A 27 3.49 2.97 -3.48
N ARG A 28 4.28 2.99 -2.39
CA ARG A 28 5.27 4.06 -2.14
C ARG A 28 6.27 4.19 -3.28
N ARG A 29 6.76 3.07 -3.79
CA ARG A 29 7.72 3.05 -4.90
C ARG A 29 7.11 3.66 -6.16
N LEU A 30 5.89 3.26 -6.52
CA LEU A 30 5.16 3.80 -7.67
C LEU A 30 4.90 5.31 -7.52
N CYS A 31 4.50 5.79 -6.33
CA CYS A 31 4.30 7.22 -6.09
C CYS A 31 5.61 8.03 -6.26
N ARG A 32 6.77 7.47 -5.91
CA ARG A 32 8.07 8.13 -6.13
C ARG A 32 8.49 8.13 -7.60
N GLU A 33 8.29 7.01 -8.30
CA GLU A 33 8.69 6.84 -9.71
C GLU A 33 7.80 7.67 -10.66
N SER A 34 6.55 7.91 -10.28
CA SER A 34 5.56 8.66 -11.08
C SER A 34 5.64 10.18 -10.94
N ALA A 35 6.68 10.72 -10.29
CA ALA A 35 6.90 12.16 -10.09
C ALA A 35 5.71 12.92 -9.48
N GLY A 36 4.91 12.24 -8.64
CA GLY A 36 3.73 12.81 -8.00
C GLY A 36 2.41 12.59 -8.75
N SER A 37 2.42 11.88 -9.88
CA SER A 37 1.19 11.42 -10.52
C SER A 37 0.49 10.37 -9.64
N ARG A 38 -0.75 10.67 -9.25
CA ARG A 38 -1.56 9.81 -8.40
C ARG A 38 -2.52 9.01 -9.28
N ALA A 39 -1.99 8.01 -9.98
CA ALA A 39 -2.85 7.02 -10.63
C ALA A 39 -3.89 6.52 -9.62
N PRO A 40 -5.14 6.28 -10.02
CA PRO A 40 -6.19 5.80 -9.10
C PRO A 40 -5.92 4.34 -8.74
N LEU A 41 -5.00 4.16 -7.78
CA LEU A 41 -4.56 2.85 -7.29
C LEU A 41 -5.59 2.28 -6.32
N GLY A 42 -5.76 0.96 -6.35
CA GLY A 42 -6.56 0.21 -5.38
C GLY A 42 -5.77 -0.97 -4.83
N LEU A 43 -5.95 -1.25 -3.54
CA LEU A 43 -5.39 -2.43 -2.89
C LEU A 43 -6.52 -3.38 -2.48
N ILE A 44 -6.46 -4.63 -2.93
CA ILE A 44 -7.48 -5.65 -2.68
C ILE A 44 -6.82 -6.79 -1.89
N ALA A 45 -7.42 -7.19 -0.76
CA ALA A 45 -7.02 -8.37 -0.01
C ALA A 45 -7.92 -9.57 -0.37
N ASP A 46 -7.29 -10.72 -0.54
CA ASP A 46 -7.92 -12.01 -0.86
C ASP A 46 -8.93 -11.93 -2.03
N ARG A 47 -8.70 -11.03 -3.00
CA ARG A 47 -9.54 -10.78 -4.19
C ARG A 47 -10.99 -10.33 -3.93
N HIS A 48 -11.39 -10.16 -2.67
CA HIS A 48 -12.78 -9.91 -2.31
C HIS A 48 -12.96 -8.71 -1.37
N SER A 49 -11.88 -8.21 -0.77
CA SER A 49 -11.96 -7.09 0.18
C SER A 49 -11.11 -5.92 -0.29
N VAL A 50 -11.72 -4.78 -0.56
CA VAL A 50 -10.98 -3.54 -0.84
C VAL A 50 -10.37 -3.03 0.48
N VAL A 51 -9.05 -2.90 0.51
CA VAL A 51 -8.31 -2.40 1.67
C VAL A 51 -8.33 -0.87 1.68
N ALA A 52 -7.92 -0.25 0.57
CA ALA A 52 -7.93 1.19 0.38
C ALA A 52 -7.78 1.53 -1.12
N THR A 53 -8.16 2.75 -1.49
CA THR A 53 -8.07 3.26 -2.86
C THR A 53 -7.59 4.71 -2.87
N GLY A 54 -6.98 5.14 -3.98
CA GLY A 54 -6.61 6.54 -4.24
C GLY A 54 -5.73 7.13 -3.13
N ASP A 55 -6.05 8.35 -2.72
CA ASP A 55 -5.29 9.08 -1.69
C ASP A 55 -5.23 8.34 -0.36
N ALA A 56 -6.30 7.67 0.07
CA ALA A 56 -6.33 6.91 1.32
C ALA A 56 -5.32 5.75 1.32
N LEU A 57 -5.09 5.13 0.16
CA LEU A 57 -4.08 4.09 0.00
C LEU A 57 -2.66 4.68 0.09
N VAL A 58 -2.44 5.85 -0.51
CA VAL A 58 -1.15 6.57 -0.46
C VAL A 58 -0.84 7.05 0.95
N GLU A 59 -1.81 7.64 1.64
CA GLU A 59 -1.70 8.07 3.04
C GLU A 59 -1.34 6.90 3.94
N ARG A 60 -2.09 5.80 3.85
CA ARG A 60 -1.82 4.56 4.61
C ARG A 60 -0.42 4.01 4.33
N ALA A 61 0.02 4.05 3.07
CA ALA A 61 1.36 3.65 2.70
C ALA A 61 2.42 4.55 3.34
N ASN A 62 2.19 5.86 3.45
CA ASN A 62 3.11 6.79 4.09
C ASN A 62 3.10 6.69 5.63
N GLU A 63 1.94 6.48 6.25
CA GLU A 63 1.79 6.32 7.69
C GLU A 63 2.48 5.07 8.22
N ARG A 64 2.42 3.95 7.48
CA ARG A 64 3.02 2.68 7.88
C ARG A 64 4.55 2.76 7.96
N THR A 65 5.18 3.64 7.19
CA THR A 65 6.62 3.92 7.28
C THR A 65 6.98 4.76 8.51
N ASN A 66 6.06 5.61 8.97
CA ASN A 66 6.26 6.51 10.10
C ASN A 66 5.79 5.93 11.43
N ALA A 67 5.17 4.75 11.44
CA ALA A 67 4.81 4.05 12.67
C ALA A 67 6.10 3.79 13.46
N PRO A 68 6.27 4.40 14.65
CA PRO A 68 7.45 4.15 15.47
C PRO A 68 7.44 2.67 15.84
N THR A 69 8.55 1.99 15.55
CA THR A 69 8.85 0.66 16.08
C THR A 69 8.65 0.71 17.60
N ARG A 70 7.50 0.23 18.08
CA ARG A 70 7.24 0.07 19.52
C ARG A 70 7.98 -1.16 20.03
N GLU A 71 9.30 -1.08 20.02
CA GLU A 71 10.26 -1.91 20.75
C GLU A 71 11.20 -0.92 21.45
N ARG A 72 11.44 -0.88 22.76
CA ARG A 72 11.05 -1.65 23.93
C ARG A 72 11.03 -0.65 25.09
N LEU A 73 9.87 -0.42 25.71
CA LEU A 73 9.87 0.11 27.08
C LEU A 73 9.94 -1.11 28.00
N SER A 74 11.16 -1.54 28.31
CA SER A 74 11.42 -2.29 29.54
C SER A 74 11.88 -1.26 30.57
N PRO A 75 11.07 -0.93 31.60
CA PRO A 75 11.63 -0.29 32.78
C PRO A 75 12.44 -1.35 33.54
N ALA A 76 13.73 -1.07 33.74
CA ALA A 76 14.53 -1.68 34.79
C ALA A 76 14.53 -0.76 36.01
#